data_AF-A0A326QAS4-F1
#
_entry.id   AF-A0A326QAS4-F1
#
_cell.length_a   1.000
_cell.length_b   1.000
_cell.length_c   1.000
_cell.angle_alpha   90.00
_cell.angle_beta   90.00
_cell.angle_gamma   90.00
#
_symmetry.space_group_name_H-M   'P 1'
#
loop_
_entity.id
_entity.type
_entity.pdbx_description
1 polymer ?
#
loop_
_entity_poly.entity_id
_entity_poly.type
_entity_poly.pdbx_seq_one_letter_code
_entity_poly.pdbx_strand_id
1 'polypeptide(L)'
;MPFVVVSVALAALALGFWSHGWLGAIPLAAVAWWWLARQGAALHTRLLVLALLPLLMLWVQLRLPQPGPADPVRLLGTERSRPAELSGRLLADPRARGEGGGCSVMLASAGGNTELRLPSCLPLQEGWRVSVRGVLSRPAP
;
A
#
# COMPACT_ATOMS: atom_id res chain seq x y z
N MET A 1 9.53 -28.94 14.22
CA MET A 1 10.47 -28.09 13.44
C MET A 1 9.83 -27.27 12.31
N PRO A 2 8.83 -27.73 11.52
CA PRO A 2 8.28 -26.92 10.43
C PRO A 2 7.40 -25.76 10.92
N PHE A 3 6.64 -25.98 12.01
CA PHE A 3 5.72 -24.99 12.58
C PHE A 3 6.41 -23.67 12.94
N VAL A 4 7.65 -23.77 13.42
CA VAL A 4 8.45 -22.63 13.86
C VAL A 4 8.88 -21.75 12.69
N VAL A 5 9.35 -22.37 11.61
CA VAL A 5 9.75 -21.66 10.38
C VAL A 5 8.54 -20.98 9.77
N VAL A 6 7.39 -21.64 9.78
CA VAL A 6 6.12 -21.10 9.29
C VAL A 6 5.66 -19.90 10.12
N SER A 7 5.69 -19.97 11.45
CA SER A 7 5.28 -18.85 12.32
C SER A 7 6.18 -17.62 12.18
N VAL A 8 7.50 -17.81 12.06
CA VAL A 8 8.45 -16.70 11.85
C VAL A 8 8.29 -16.11 10.44
N ALA A 9 8.06 -16.94 9.43
CA ALA A 9 7.79 -16.46 8.07
C ALA A 9 6.47 -15.67 7.98
N LEU A 10 5.41 -16.12 8.67
CA LEU A 10 4.13 -15.42 8.74
C LEU A 10 4.25 -14.10 9.48
N ALA A 11 5.01 -14.05 10.59
CA ALA A 11 5.28 -12.80 11.30
C ALA A 11 6.07 -11.80 10.44
N ALA A 12 7.08 -12.28 9.70
CA ALA A 12 7.85 -11.45 8.77
C ALA A 12 7.00 -10.94 7.59
N LEU A 13 6.09 -11.76 7.07
CA LEU A 13 5.12 -11.36 6.04
C LEU A 13 4.13 -10.32 6.56
N ALA A 14 3.62 -10.50 7.78
CA ALA A 14 2.70 -9.57 8.42
C ALA A 14 3.38 -8.21 8.73
N LEU A 15 4.65 -8.23 9.13
CA LEU A 15 5.42 -7.01 9.44
C LEU A 15 5.98 -6.32 8.19
N GLY A 16 6.21 -7.04 7.10
CA GLY A 16 6.55 -6.45 5.80
C GLY A 16 5.43 -5.56 5.23
N PHE A 17 4.20 -5.72 5.70
CA PHE A 17 3.08 -4.84 5.39
C PHE A 17 3.16 -3.50 6.16
N TRP A 18 3.94 -3.44 7.24
CA TRP A 18 4.14 -2.22 8.01
C TRP A 18 5.24 -1.39 7.33
N SER A 19 4.84 -0.23 6.81
CA SER A 19 5.59 0.65 5.89
C SER A 19 6.90 1.26 6.40
N HIS A 20 7.53 0.72 7.45
CA HIS A 20 8.72 1.28 8.11
C HIS A 20 10.08 0.77 7.57
N GLY A 21 10.07 0.03 6.46
CA GLY A 21 11.30 -0.36 5.74
C GLY A 21 12.23 -1.28 6.54
N TRP A 22 13.47 -1.40 6.04
CA TRP A 22 14.54 -2.27 6.56
C TRP A 22 14.87 -2.09 8.05
N LEU A 23 14.51 -0.96 8.66
CA LEU A 23 14.74 -0.70 10.09
C LEU A 23 13.96 -1.66 11.01
N GLY A 24 12.81 -2.16 10.57
CA GLY A 24 12.06 -3.19 11.30
C GLY A 24 12.74 -4.57 11.32
N ALA A 25 13.71 -4.81 10.43
CA ALA A 25 14.38 -6.10 10.30
C ALA A 25 15.32 -6.39 11.48
N ILE A 26 15.93 -5.36 12.07
CA ILE A 26 16.93 -5.48 13.14
C ILE A 26 16.33 -6.07 14.43
N PRO A 27 15.24 -5.52 15.00
CA PRO A 27 14.65 -6.10 16.21
C PRO A 27 14.07 -7.50 15.95
N LEU A 28 13.51 -7.75 14.76
CA LEU A 28 13.03 -9.08 14.37
C LEU A 28 14.16 -10.12 14.32
N ALA A 29 15.28 -9.77 13.69
CA ALA A 29 16.45 -10.65 13.61
C ALA A 29 17.02 -10.92 15.01
N ALA A 30 17.07 -9.92 15.89
CA ALA A 30 17.53 -10.07 17.27
C ALA A 30 16.62 -11.00 18.09
N VAL A 31 15.29 -10.84 17.98
CA VAL A 31 14.32 -11.70 18.67
C VAL A 31 14.37 -13.13 18.12
N ALA A 32 14.41 -13.30 16.79
CA ALA A 32 14.54 -14.61 16.15
C ALA A 32 15.83 -15.32 16.60
N TRP A 33 16.95 -14.60 16.63
CA TRP A 33 18.24 -15.12 17.07
C TRP A 33 18.21 -15.54 18.55
N TRP A 34 17.72 -14.68 19.44
CA TRP A 34 17.62 -14.97 20.87
C TRP A 34 16.73 -16.18 21.14
N TRP A 35 15.59 -16.25 20.47
CA TRP A 35 14.63 -17.34 20.66
C TRP A 35 15.12 -18.68 20.09
N LEU A 36 15.78 -18.67 18.93
CA LEU A 36 16.47 -19.85 18.39
C LEU A 36 17.63 -20.30 19.29
N ALA A 37 18.33 -19.35 19.90
CA ALA A 37 19.39 -19.66 20.86
C ALA A 37 18.85 -20.35 22.11
N ARG A 38 17.71 -19.89 22.62
CA ARG A 38 17.04 -20.48 23.78
C ARG A 38 16.55 -21.91 23.54
N GLN A 39 16.25 -22.27 22.29
CA GLN A 39 15.84 -23.62 21.91
C GLN A 39 17.01 -24.57 21.59
N GLY A 40 18.25 -24.13 21.76
CA GLY A 40 19.41 -24.96 21.45
C GLY A 40 19.58 -25.21 19.94
N ALA A 41 18.98 -24.39 19.08
CA ALA A 41 19.13 -24.54 17.63
C ALA A 41 20.61 -24.41 17.26
N ALA A 42 21.07 -25.27 16.34
CA ALA A 42 22.44 -25.26 15.86
C ALA A 42 22.78 -23.94 15.15
N LEU A 43 24.06 -23.55 15.18
CA LEU A 43 24.54 -22.30 14.61
C LEU A 43 24.14 -22.13 13.12
N HIS A 44 24.21 -23.21 12.34
CA HIS A 44 23.84 -23.20 10.93
C HIS A 44 22.36 -22.84 10.72
N THR A 45 21.45 -23.34 11.56
CA THR A 45 20.02 -23.00 11.51
C THR A 45 19.80 -21.51 11.80
N ARG A 46 20.54 -20.97 12.78
CA ARG A 46 20.43 -19.54 13.14
C ARG A 46 20.92 -18.65 12.00
N LEU A 47 22.06 -18.98 11.40
CA LEU A 47 22.60 -18.27 10.24
C LEU A 47 21.64 -18.34 9.04
N LEU A 48 21.04 -19.50 8.79
CA LEU A 48 20.07 -19.68 7.71
C LEU A 48 18.85 -18.79 7.90
N VAL A 49 18.26 -18.75 9.11
CA VAL A 49 17.12 -17.87 9.40
C VAL A 49 17.51 -16.40 9.25
N LEU A 50 18.70 -16.01 9.74
CA LEU A 50 19.19 -14.64 9.64
C LEU A 50 19.43 -14.19 8.19
N ALA A 51 19.80 -15.12 7.30
CA ALA A 51 19.92 -14.86 5.87
C ALA A 51 18.57 -14.87 5.14
N LEU A 52 17.64 -15.75 5.54
CA LEU A 52 16.33 -15.89 4.89
C LEU A 52 15.42 -14.68 5.16
N LEU A 53 15.50 -14.10 6.36
CA LEU A 53 14.65 -13.00 6.80
C LEU A 53 14.77 -11.73 5.91
N PRO A 54 15.97 -11.19 5.63
CA PRO A 54 16.12 -10.06 4.73
C PRO A 54 15.76 -10.40 3.28
N LEU A 55 15.99 -11.64 2.84
CA LEU A 55 15.61 -12.08 1.48
C LEU A 55 14.08 -12.08 1.31
N LEU A 56 13.34 -12.57 2.30
CA LEU A 56 11.88 -12.52 2.31
C LEU A 56 11.36 -11.09 2.38
N MET A 57 11.95 -10.23 3.21
CA MET A 57 11.57 -8.81 3.26
C MET A 57 11.82 -8.09 1.94
N LEU A 58 12.96 -8.34 1.29
CA LEU A 58 13.25 -7.78 -0.04
C LEU A 58 12.24 -8.28 -1.07
N TRP A 59 11.91 -9.58 -1.04
CA TRP A 59 10.93 -10.17 -1.96
C TRP A 59 9.53 -9.56 -1.79
N VAL A 60 9.11 -9.29 -0.55
CA VAL A 60 7.84 -8.58 -0.27
C VAL A 60 7.89 -7.16 -0.81
N GLN A 61 8.97 -6.41 -0.54
CA GLN A 61 9.12 -5.03 -1.00
C GLN A 61 9.11 -4.90 -2.53
N LEU A 62 9.69 -5.88 -3.24
CA LEU A 62 9.65 -5.93 -4.70
C LEU A 62 8.26 -6.25 -5.26
N ARG A 63 7.37 -6.84 -4.45
CA ARG A 63 6.00 -7.19 -4.82
C ARG A 63 4.97 -6.18 -4.33
N LEU A 64 5.37 -5.16 -3.58
CA LEU A 64 4.44 -4.08 -3.21
C LEU A 64 4.00 -3.34 -4.49
N PRO A 65 2.70 -3.18 -4.73
CA PRO A 65 2.22 -2.42 -5.87
C PRO A 65 2.69 -0.97 -5.71
N GLN A 66 3.62 -0.57 -6.57
CA GLN A 66 4.11 0.80 -6.61
C GLN A 66 3.25 1.62 -7.57
N PRO A 67 2.94 2.88 -7.24
CA PRO A 67 2.25 3.77 -8.16
C PRO A 67 3.08 3.95 -9.45
N GLY A 68 2.42 3.81 -10.60
CA GLY A 68 3.03 3.98 -11.91
C GLY A 68 3.61 5.39 -12.10
N PRO A 69 4.45 5.63 -13.12
CA PRO A 69 5.08 6.92 -13.35
C PRO A 69 4.08 8.05 -13.64
N ALA A 70 2.92 7.73 -14.21
CA ALA A 70 1.86 8.68 -14.51
C ALA A 70 0.76 8.72 -13.43
N ASP A 71 0.93 8.01 -12.31
CA ASP A 71 -0.08 7.93 -11.25
C ASP A 71 -0.23 9.30 -10.57
N PRO A 72 -1.47 9.84 -10.46
CA PRO A 72 -1.74 11.10 -9.76
C PRO A 72 -1.17 11.18 -8.35
N VAL A 73 -1.03 10.05 -7.63
CA VAL A 73 -0.43 10.01 -6.29
C VAL A 73 0.98 10.59 -6.28
N ARG A 74 1.72 10.53 -7.38
CA ARG A 74 3.05 11.14 -7.48
C ARG A 74 3.02 12.66 -7.36
N LEU A 75 1.92 13.32 -7.72
CA LEU A 75 1.75 14.77 -7.58
C LEU A 75 1.76 15.22 -6.12
N LEU A 76 1.41 14.33 -5.18
CA LEU A 76 1.41 14.60 -3.75
C LEU A 76 2.83 14.66 -3.17
N GLY A 77 3.81 13.99 -3.78
CA GLY A 77 5.15 13.86 -3.19
C GLY A 77 5.07 13.30 -1.75
N THR A 78 5.54 14.09 -0.77
CA THR A 78 5.47 13.76 0.66
C THR A 78 4.21 14.31 1.35
N GLU A 79 3.45 15.16 0.69
CA GLU A 79 2.24 15.77 1.25
C GLU A 79 1.08 14.76 1.32
N ARG A 80 0.18 14.96 2.29
CA ARG A 80 -1.04 14.14 2.39
C ARG A 80 -2.12 14.58 1.41
N SER A 81 -2.15 15.88 1.09
CA SER A 81 -3.13 16.47 0.21
C SER A 81 -2.58 17.71 -0.46
N ARG A 82 -2.89 17.90 -1.74
CA ARG A 82 -2.46 19.06 -2.52
C ARG A 82 -3.51 19.45 -3.57
N PRO A 83 -3.69 20.74 -3.87
CA PRO A 83 -4.47 21.16 -5.03
C PRO A 83 -3.90 20.55 -6.33
N ALA A 84 -4.77 19.96 -7.14
CA ALA A 84 -4.40 19.34 -8.41
C ALA A 84 -5.54 19.48 -9.44
N GLU A 85 -5.17 19.41 -10.70
CA GLU A 85 -6.09 19.28 -11.82
C GLU A 85 -5.84 17.94 -12.50
N LEU A 86 -6.89 17.12 -12.62
CA LEU A 86 -6.83 15.80 -13.23
C LEU A 86 -7.76 15.75 -14.43
N SER A 87 -7.31 15.11 -15.49
CA SER A 87 -8.11 14.83 -16.68
C SER A 87 -8.19 13.33 -16.89
N GLY A 88 -9.36 12.86 -17.30
CA GLY A 88 -9.59 11.42 -17.45
C GLY A 88 -10.97 11.08 -17.95
N ARG A 89 -11.28 9.77 -17.94
CA ARG A 89 -12.58 9.22 -18.33
C ARG A 89 -13.31 8.69 -17.11
N LEU A 90 -14.60 8.98 -16.99
CA LEU A 90 -15.44 8.39 -15.94
C LEU A 90 -15.64 6.90 -16.23
N LEU A 91 -15.39 6.05 -15.24
CA LEU A 91 -15.53 4.59 -15.35
C LEU A 91 -16.92 4.08 -14.98
N ALA A 92 -17.75 4.92 -14.36
CA ALA A 92 -19.10 4.62 -13.98
C ALA A 92 -19.88 5.92 -13.78
N ASP A 93 -21.20 5.82 -13.65
CA ASP A 93 -22.04 6.92 -13.21
C ASP A 93 -21.77 7.28 -11.72
N PRO A 94 -21.91 8.56 -11.32
CA PRO A 94 -21.77 8.95 -9.92
C PRO A 94 -22.76 8.25 -8.99
N ARG A 95 -22.26 7.75 -7.87
CA ARG A 95 -23.06 7.08 -6.83
C ARG A 95 -23.09 7.91 -5.56
N ALA A 96 -24.21 7.90 -4.84
CA ALA A 96 -24.31 8.55 -3.54
C ALA A 96 -23.37 7.88 -2.51
N ARG A 97 -22.68 8.68 -1.67
CA ARG A 97 -21.71 8.20 -0.69
C ARG A 97 -22.33 7.77 0.65
N GLY A 98 -23.65 7.62 0.73
CA GLY A 98 -24.38 7.30 1.96
C GLY A 98 -24.67 8.51 2.84
N GLU A 99 -24.85 8.29 4.15
CA GLU A 99 -25.40 9.29 5.09
C GLU A 99 -24.54 10.56 5.27
N GLY A 100 -23.25 10.49 4.99
CA GLY A 100 -22.34 11.66 5.02
C GLY A 100 -22.54 12.65 3.87
N GLY A 101 -23.45 12.36 2.94
CA GLY A 101 -23.77 13.21 1.80
C GLY A 101 -22.71 13.21 0.69
N GLY A 102 -23.09 13.81 -0.43
CA GLY A 102 -22.25 13.88 -1.63
C GLY A 102 -22.19 12.58 -2.43
N CYS A 103 -21.37 12.59 -3.48
CA CYS A 103 -21.30 11.51 -4.46
C CYS A 103 -19.86 11.13 -4.77
N SER A 104 -19.62 9.86 -5.10
CA SER A 104 -18.33 9.38 -5.57
C SER A 104 -18.43 8.78 -6.96
N VAL A 105 -17.37 8.94 -7.72
CA VAL A 105 -17.25 8.38 -9.06
C VAL A 105 -15.78 8.05 -9.34
N MET A 106 -15.52 6.96 -10.06
CA MET A 106 -14.16 6.59 -10.46
C MET A 106 -13.76 7.27 -11.76
N LEU A 107 -12.61 7.94 -11.74
CA LEU A 107 -11.96 8.55 -12.89
C LEU A 107 -10.74 7.72 -13.29
N ALA A 108 -10.72 7.20 -14.51
CA ALA A 108 -9.51 6.67 -15.12
C ALA A 108 -8.66 7.82 -15.68
N SER A 109 -7.50 8.03 -15.08
CA SER A 109 -6.48 8.99 -15.52
C SER A 109 -5.34 8.24 -16.24
N ALA A 110 -4.39 9.00 -16.81
CA ALA A 110 -3.30 8.44 -17.61
C ALA A 110 -2.42 7.39 -16.89
N GLY A 111 -2.35 7.41 -15.56
CA GLY A 111 -1.53 6.47 -14.80
C GLY A 111 -2.23 5.73 -13.69
N GLY A 112 -3.56 5.77 -13.63
CA GLY A 112 -4.31 5.03 -12.62
C GLY A 112 -5.74 5.51 -12.45
N ASN A 113 -6.45 4.87 -11.52
CA ASN A 113 -7.82 5.18 -11.18
C ASN A 113 -7.86 6.06 -9.92
N THR A 114 -8.65 7.12 -9.95
CA THR A 114 -8.81 8.04 -8.82
C THR A 114 -10.28 8.17 -8.47
N GLU A 115 -10.61 8.00 -7.19
CA GLU A 115 -11.96 8.28 -6.70
C GLU A 115 -12.16 9.80 -6.63
N LEU A 116 -13.11 10.31 -7.40
CA LEU A 116 -13.55 11.69 -7.28
C LEU A 116 -14.63 11.79 -6.20
N ARG A 117 -14.43 12.71 -5.26
CA ARG A 117 -15.37 12.98 -4.18
C ARG A 117 -16.06 14.32 -4.43
N LEU A 118 -17.30 14.24 -4.93
CA LEU A 118 -18.12 15.39 -5.30
C LEU A 118 -19.05 15.77 -4.13
N PRO A 119 -19.36 17.07 -3.94
CA PRO A 119 -20.32 17.52 -2.93
C PRO A 119 -21.77 17.20 -3.33
N SER A 120 -22.07 17.04 -4.63
CA SER A 120 -23.40 16.73 -5.16
C SER A 120 -23.32 15.74 -6.34
N CYS A 121 -24.43 15.03 -6.60
CA CYS A 121 -24.57 14.15 -7.75
C CYS A 121 -24.93 14.97 -8.98
N LEU A 122 -23.91 15.45 -9.68
CA LEU A 122 -24.07 16.03 -11.01
C LEU A 122 -24.51 14.94 -12.00
N PRO A 123 -25.26 15.28 -13.06
CA PRO A 123 -25.70 14.33 -14.09
C PRO A 123 -24.55 13.97 -15.05
N LEU A 124 -23.43 13.49 -14.51
CA LEU A 124 -22.31 12.96 -15.27
C LEU A 124 -22.60 11.51 -15.67
N GLN A 125 -22.09 11.08 -16.82
CA GLN A 125 -22.30 9.73 -17.34
C GLN A 125 -20.99 8.98 -17.47
N GLU A 126 -21.08 7.66 -17.34
CA GLU A 126 -20.01 6.72 -17.67
C GLU A 126 -19.45 7.02 -19.07
N GLY A 127 -18.13 6.99 -19.16
CA GLY A 127 -17.42 7.13 -20.41
C GLY A 127 -17.15 8.56 -20.85
N TRP A 128 -17.70 9.57 -20.18
CA TRP A 128 -17.37 10.98 -20.45
C TRP A 128 -15.91 11.29 -20.11
N ARG A 129 -15.28 12.15 -20.91
CA ARG A 129 -13.99 12.75 -20.58
C ARG A 129 -14.21 14.06 -19.84
N VAL A 130 -13.57 14.20 -18.69
CA VAL A 130 -13.72 15.38 -17.82
C VAL A 130 -12.34 15.88 -17.39
N SER A 131 -12.24 17.19 -17.18
CA SER A 131 -11.18 17.81 -16.38
C SER A 131 -11.79 18.25 -15.05
N VAL A 132 -11.13 17.90 -13.96
CA VAL A 132 -11.56 18.21 -12.59
C VAL A 132 -10.44 18.88 -11.83
N ARG A 133 -10.78 19.97 -11.15
CA ARG A 133 -9.88 20.71 -10.27
C ARG A 133 -10.36 20.59 -8.84
N GLY A 134 -9.47 20.25 -7.93
CA GLY A 134 -9.81 20.07 -6.52
C GLY A 134 -8.59 19.74 -5.68
N VAL A 135 -8.84 19.16 -4.51
CA VAL A 135 -7.78 18.68 -3.61
C VAL A 135 -7.61 17.19 -3.84
N LEU A 136 -6.44 16.81 -4.32
CA LEU A 136 -6.02 15.41 -4.34
C LEU A 136 -5.56 15.04 -2.93
N SER A 137 -5.96 13.88 -2.43
CA SER A 137 -5.55 13.38 -1.12
C SER A 137 -5.27 11.89 -1.17
N ARG A 138 -4.38 11.41 -0.29
CA ARG A 138 -4.23 9.96 -0.07
C ARG A 138 -5.47 9.41 0.65
N PRO A 139 -5.89 8.17 0.35
CA PRO A 139 -6.89 7.50 1.17
C PRO A 139 -6.47 7.47 2.64
N ALA A 140 -7.44 7.58 3.54
CA ALA A 140 -7.16 7.29 4.95
C ALA A 140 -6.70 5.82 5.06
N PRO A 141 -5.68 5.53 5.90
CA PRO A 141 -5.26 4.16 6.19
C PRO A 141 -6.36 3.36 6.88
#